data_AF-A0A4D9EKF5-F1
#
_entry.id   AF-A0A4D9EKF5-F1
#
_cell.length_a   1.000
_cell.length_b   1.000
_cell.length_c   1.000
_cell.angle_alpha   90.00
_cell.angle_beta   90.00
_cell.angle_gamma   90.00
#
_symmetry.space_group_name_H-M   'P 1'
#
loop_
_entity.id
_entity.type
_entity.pdbx_description
1 polymer ?
#
loop_
_entity_poly.entity_id
_entity_poly.type
_entity_poly.pdbx_seq_one_letter_code
_entity_poly.pdbx_strand_id
1 'polypeptide(L)'
;MENWGLSVFVEQRILLDPSISSISYLLDVTMVIVHELCHQWFGDLVTPVWWEDVWLKEGFAHYFEFVGTDYLYPGWNMEKQRFLTDVLHEVMLLDGLASSHPVSQEVQRATDIDRVFDWIAYKKGAALIRMLANFMGHSVFQMGLQDYLTIHKYGNAARNDLWNTLSEALKKVGKFVNIQEVMDQWTLQMGYPVITIMRNETADNIVVISQEHFIYDIDAKTTDPDLGNNRYMYFSINIPTKSCSCLAASCQYFKAEVPAKVT
;
A
#
# COMPACT_ATOMS: atom_id res chain seq x y z
N MET A 1 9.72 -18.65 1.16
CA MET A 1 8.65 -19.35 1.88
C MET A 1 8.96 -19.30 3.36
N GLU A 2 8.03 -18.75 4.09
CA GLU A 2 8.22 -18.10 5.37
C GLU A 2 8.03 -19.03 6.58
N ASN A 3 8.13 -20.36 6.42
CA ASN A 3 7.78 -21.29 7.49
C ASN A 3 8.45 -20.88 8.82
N TRP A 4 7.64 -20.72 9.87
CA TRP A 4 8.09 -20.10 11.12
C TRP A 4 9.27 -20.83 11.75
N GLY A 5 10.42 -20.16 11.82
CA GLY A 5 11.67 -20.72 12.34
C GLY A 5 12.47 -21.59 11.36
N LEU A 6 11.97 -21.78 10.13
CA LEU A 6 12.65 -22.49 9.04
C LEU A 6 12.26 -21.91 7.67
N SER A 7 12.69 -20.67 7.41
CA SER A 7 12.49 -20.04 6.10
C SER A 7 13.25 -20.82 5.01
N VAL A 8 12.57 -21.13 3.91
CA VAL A 8 13.11 -21.89 2.78
C VAL A 8 13.27 -20.97 1.58
N PHE A 9 14.47 -20.99 1.01
CA PHE A 9 14.86 -20.20 -0.15
C PHE A 9 15.35 -21.13 -1.27
N VAL A 10 15.08 -20.74 -2.52
CA VAL A 10 15.83 -21.30 -3.66
C VAL A 10 17.25 -20.73 -3.65
N GLU A 11 18.23 -21.47 -4.18
CA GLU A 11 19.65 -21.07 -4.14
C GLU A 11 19.88 -19.65 -4.67
N GLN A 12 19.18 -19.26 -5.74
CA GLN A 12 19.27 -17.94 -6.38
C GLN A 12 18.71 -16.79 -5.52
N ARG A 13 18.13 -17.08 -4.35
CA ARG A 13 17.51 -16.11 -3.44
C ARG A 13 18.16 -16.07 -2.06
N ILE A 14 19.29 -16.77 -1.87
CA ILE A 14 20.00 -16.80 -0.58
C ILE A 14 21.54 -16.88 -0.72
N LEU A 15 22.05 -17.57 -1.74
CA LEU A 15 23.49 -17.75 -1.92
C LEU A 15 24.08 -16.55 -2.67
N LEU A 16 25.19 -16.01 -2.15
CA LEU A 16 25.91 -14.89 -2.73
C LEU A 16 27.40 -15.22 -2.84
N ASP A 17 27.98 -14.96 -4.01
CA ASP A 17 29.41 -15.10 -4.26
C ASP A 17 29.97 -13.72 -4.64
N PRO A 18 30.78 -13.09 -3.76
CA PRO A 18 31.32 -11.74 -3.99
C PRO A 18 32.17 -11.60 -5.25
N SER A 19 32.67 -12.70 -5.83
CA SER A 19 33.50 -12.67 -7.03
C SER A 19 32.72 -12.63 -8.34
N ILE A 20 31.42 -13.00 -8.31
CA ILE A 20 30.56 -13.10 -9.51
C ILE A 20 29.23 -12.36 -9.37
N SER A 21 28.68 -12.25 -8.16
CA SER A 21 27.35 -11.69 -7.91
C SER A 21 27.35 -10.18 -8.17
N SER A 22 26.36 -9.73 -8.95
CA SER A 22 26.17 -8.31 -9.21
C SER A 22 25.58 -7.58 -8.00
N ILE A 23 25.68 -6.25 -7.97
CA ILE A 23 25.03 -5.42 -6.95
C ILE A 23 23.51 -5.58 -7.01
N SER A 24 22.93 -5.69 -8.21
CA SER A 24 21.49 -5.95 -8.38
C SER A 24 21.08 -7.29 -7.74
N TYR A 25 21.94 -8.30 -7.85
CA TYR A 25 21.67 -9.60 -7.23
C TYR A 25 21.77 -9.54 -5.71
N LEU A 26 22.76 -8.82 -5.16
CA LEU A 26 22.87 -8.54 -3.73
C LEU A 26 21.61 -7.85 -3.20
N LEU A 27 21.11 -6.85 -3.93
CA LEU A 27 19.86 -6.15 -3.65
C LEU A 27 18.67 -7.11 -3.56
N ASP A 28 18.46 -7.91 -4.61
CA ASP A 28 17.35 -8.86 -4.70
C ASP A 28 17.38 -9.89 -3.55
N VAL A 29 18.55 -10.46 -3.27
CA VAL A 29 18.71 -11.43 -2.16
C VAL A 29 18.43 -10.77 -0.81
N THR A 30 18.90 -9.55 -0.60
CA THR A 30 18.64 -8.79 0.64
C THR A 30 17.14 -8.56 0.82
N MET A 31 16.46 -8.09 -0.23
CA MET A 31 15.01 -7.83 -0.18
C MET A 31 14.23 -9.10 0.14
N VAL A 32 14.53 -10.22 -0.51
CA VAL A 32 13.84 -11.49 -0.25
C VAL A 32 14.08 -11.98 1.17
N ILE A 33 15.30 -11.85 1.72
CA ILE A 33 15.54 -12.20 3.13
C ILE A 33 14.71 -11.31 4.07
N VAL A 34 14.68 -10.01 3.84
CA VAL A 34 13.89 -9.07 4.67
C VAL A 34 12.39 -9.37 4.56
N HIS A 35 11.89 -9.69 3.36
CA HIS A 35 10.51 -10.07 3.11
C HIS A 35 10.10 -11.28 3.96
N GLU A 36 10.89 -12.35 3.90
CA GLU A 36 10.62 -13.61 4.62
C GLU A 36 10.79 -13.45 6.15
N LEU A 37 11.69 -12.56 6.58
CA LEU A 37 11.79 -12.18 8.00
C LEU A 37 10.59 -11.35 8.47
N CYS A 38 10.03 -10.48 7.61
CA CYS A 38 8.83 -9.72 7.93
C CYS A 38 7.63 -10.64 8.18
N HIS A 39 7.54 -11.72 7.42
CA HIS A 39 6.48 -12.71 7.60
C HIS A 39 6.44 -13.38 8.98
N GLN A 40 7.55 -13.39 9.71
CA GLN A 40 7.59 -13.89 11.09
C GLN A 40 6.65 -13.09 12.02
N TRP A 41 6.29 -11.85 11.64
CA TRP A 41 5.24 -11.06 12.28
C TRP A 41 3.94 -11.04 11.46
N PHE A 42 4.03 -10.71 10.17
CA PHE A 42 2.87 -10.56 9.27
C PHE A 42 2.70 -11.81 8.39
N GLY A 43 1.93 -12.78 8.88
CA GLY A 43 1.77 -14.09 8.26
C GLY A 43 1.82 -15.20 9.30
N ASP A 44 2.91 -15.23 10.08
CA ASP A 44 3.15 -16.27 11.09
C ASP A 44 2.56 -15.90 12.46
N LEU A 45 3.05 -14.81 13.07
CA LEU A 45 2.56 -14.38 14.39
C LEU A 45 1.11 -13.92 14.35
N VAL A 46 0.73 -13.20 13.31
CA VAL A 46 -0.66 -12.82 13.02
C VAL A 46 -0.97 -13.25 11.60
N THR A 47 -1.86 -14.21 11.46
CA THR A 47 -2.23 -14.79 10.16
C THR A 47 -3.54 -14.17 9.66
N PRO A 48 -3.72 -13.88 8.36
CA PRO A 48 -5.03 -13.50 7.84
C PRO A 48 -6.11 -14.53 8.22
N VAL A 49 -7.33 -14.09 8.51
CA VAL A 49 -8.46 -15.00 8.79
C VAL A 49 -8.76 -15.90 7.59
N TRP A 50 -8.65 -15.33 6.38
CA TRP A 50 -8.87 -16.03 5.14
C TRP A 50 -8.05 -15.42 3.99
N TRP A 51 -7.98 -16.13 2.87
CA TRP A 51 -7.19 -15.73 1.70
C TRP A 51 -7.71 -14.47 1.00
N GLU A 52 -8.92 -13.99 1.31
CA GLU A 52 -9.42 -12.74 0.73
C GLU A 52 -8.51 -11.55 1.05
N ASP A 53 -7.88 -11.58 2.23
CA ASP A 53 -7.02 -10.53 2.75
C ASP A 53 -5.55 -10.99 2.76
N VAL A 54 -5.13 -11.81 1.78
CA VAL A 54 -3.74 -12.27 1.67
C VAL A 54 -2.73 -11.12 1.62
N TRP A 55 -3.15 -9.94 1.13
CA TRP A 55 -2.35 -8.71 1.15
C TRP A 55 -1.94 -8.26 2.57
N LEU A 56 -2.65 -8.67 3.63
CA LEU A 56 -2.25 -8.41 5.02
C LEU A 56 -0.95 -9.10 5.41
N LYS A 57 -0.56 -10.17 4.71
CA LYS A 57 0.78 -10.76 4.84
C LYS A 57 1.69 -10.24 3.73
N GLU A 58 1.27 -10.37 2.47
CA GLU A 58 2.16 -10.16 1.31
C GLU A 58 2.44 -8.67 1.06
N GLY A 59 1.43 -7.81 1.19
CA GLY A 59 1.61 -6.37 1.05
C GLY A 59 2.48 -5.78 2.17
N PHE A 60 2.37 -6.30 3.40
CA PHE A 60 3.22 -5.86 4.51
C PHE A 60 4.67 -6.32 4.34
N ALA A 61 4.89 -7.59 3.99
CA ALA A 61 6.22 -8.10 3.70
C ALA A 61 6.86 -7.33 2.54
N HIS A 62 6.11 -7.08 1.47
CA HIS A 62 6.58 -6.33 0.32
C HIS A 62 6.76 -4.83 0.58
N TYR A 63 6.07 -4.21 1.54
CA TYR A 63 6.40 -2.85 1.97
C TYR A 63 7.68 -2.82 2.83
N PHE A 64 7.76 -3.71 3.82
CA PHE A 64 8.86 -3.74 4.77
C PHE A 64 10.17 -4.26 4.17
N GLU A 65 10.16 -5.00 3.05
CA GLU A 65 11.41 -5.34 2.35
C GLU A 65 12.14 -4.08 1.85
N PHE A 66 11.42 -3.06 1.38
CA PHE A 66 12.02 -1.79 0.97
C PHE A 66 12.45 -0.97 2.17
N VAL A 67 11.62 -0.88 3.22
CA VAL A 67 11.96 -0.14 4.45
C VAL A 67 13.17 -0.75 5.16
N GLY A 68 13.18 -2.08 5.31
CA GLY A 68 14.25 -2.81 5.96
C GLY A 68 15.54 -2.80 5.15
N THR A 69 15.46 -2.95 3.82
CA THR A 69 16.65 -2.84 2.96
C THR A 69 17.20 -1.41 2.96
N ASP A 70 16.35 -0.38 2.96
CA ASP A 70 16.79 1.03 3.09
C ASP A 70 17.47 1.28 4.44
N TYR A 71 16.95 0.68 5.51
CA TYR A 71 17.56 0.77 6.84
C TYR A 71 18.96 0.13 6.88
N LEU A 72 19.12 -1.05 6.27
CA LEU A 72 20.41 -1.77 6.23
C LEU A 72 21.41 -1.09 5.27
N TYR A 73 20.91 -0.54 4.16
CA TYR A 73 21.72 0.08 3.11
C TYR A 73 21.15 1.44 2.67
N PRO A 74 21.27 2.50 3.50
CA PRO A 74 20.64 3.80 3.23
C PRO A 74 21.10 4.48 1.93
N GLY A 75 22.30 4.14 1.44
CA GLY A 75 22.83 4.66 0.18
C GLY A 75 22.07 4.17 -1.06
N TRP A 76 21.26 3.12 -0.94
CA TRP A 76 20.51 2.53 -2.06
C TRP A 76 19.16 3.22 -2.31
N ASN A 77 18.66 4.02 -1.37
CA ASN A 77 17.40 4.77 -1.49
C ASN A 77 16.21 3.88 -1.89
N MET A 78 16.08 2.73 -1.23
CA MET A 78 15.09 1.70 -1.59
C MET A 78 13.67 2.21 -1.37
N GLU A 79 13.36 2.78 -0.20
CA GLU A 79 12.01 3.26 0.12
C GLU A 79 11.62 4.51 -0.70
N LYS A 80 12.56 5.44 -0.90
CA LYS A 80 12.25 6.75 -1.52
C LYS A 80 12.29 6.75 -3.04
N GLN A 81 13.12 5.91 -3.65
CA GLN A 81 13.33 5.91 -5.10
C GLN A 81 12.90 4.57 -5.72
N ARG A 82 13.49 3.46 -5.27
CA ARG A 82 13.28 2.15 -5.90
C ARG A 82 11.84 1.67 -5.77
N PHE A 83 11.20 1.91 -4.62
CA PHE A 83 9.79 1.60 -4.41
C PHE A 83 8.88 2.25 -5.47
N LEU A 84 9.20 3.48 -5.91
CA LEU A 84 8.38 4.17 -6.91
C LEU A 84 8.43 3.46 -8.26
N THR A 85 9.62 3.04 -8.69
CA THR A 85 9.80 2.40 -10.01
C THR A 85 9.34 0.95 -10.01
N ASP A 86 9.68 0.19 -8.98
CA ASP A 86 9.55 -1.28 -8.98
C ASP A 86 8.20 -1.75 -8.42
N VAL A 87 7.54 -0.89 -7.63
CA VAL A 87 6.26 -1.22 -6.98
C VAL A 87 5.16 -0.32 -7.53
N LEU A 88 5.25 0.99 -7.29
CA LEU A 88 4.14 1.91 -7.57
C LEU A 88 3.85 2.02 -9.08
N HIS A 89 4.84 2.34 -9.89
CA HIS A 89 4.62 2.49 -11.34
C HIS A 89 4.21 1.17 -11.99
N GLU A 90 4.84 0.06 -11.61
CA GLU A 90 4.50 -1.25 -12.16
C GLU A 90 3.08 -1.69 -11.83
N VAL A 91 2.64 -1.50 -10.58
CA VAL A 91 1.27 -1.89 -10.22
C VAL A 91 0.22 -0.98 -10.83
N MET A 92 0.51 0.31 -11.04
CA MET A 92 -0.40 1.21 -11.77
C MET A 92 -0.65 0.73 -13.21
N LEU A 93 0.36 0.15 -13.88
CA LEU A 93 0.16 -0.43 -15.22
C LEU A 93 -0.84 -1.61 -15.19
N LEU A 94 -0.76 -2.47 -14.17
CA LEU A 94 -1.63 -3.63 -14.01
C LEU A 94 -3.03 -3.24 -13.55
N ASP A 95 -3.11 -2.34 -12.58
CA ASP A 95 -4.34 -1.95 -11.91
C ASP A 95 -5.19 -0.98 -12.74
N GLY A 96 -4.61 -0.37 -13.79
CA GLY A 96 -5.34 0.39 -14.80
C GLY A 96 -6.02 -0.48 -15.87
N LEU A 97 -5.84 -1.79 -15.86
CA LEU A 97 -6.50 -2.72 -16.79
C LEU A 97 -7.92 -3.06 -16.32
N ALA A 98 -8.86 -3.21 -17.25
CA ALA A 98 -10.23 -3.66 -16.96
C ALA A 98 -10.33 -5.07 -16.36
N SER A 99 -9.22 -5.83 -16.41
CA SER A 99 -9.06 -7.16 -15.81
C SER A 99 -8.49 -7.13 -14.39
N SER A 100 -8.24 -5.94 -13.82
CA SER A 100 -7.80 -5.81 -12.43
C SER A 100 -8.88 -6.26 -11.45
N HIS A 101 -8.56 -6.25 -10.15
CA HIS A 101 -9.48 -6.57 -9.07
C HIS A 101 -9.16 -5.76 -7.79
N PRO A 102 -10.10 -5.68 -6.83
CA PRO A 102 -9.81 -5.19 -5.49
C PRO A 102 -8.67 -5.95 -4.81
N VAL A 103 -7.92 -5.29 -3.92
CA VAL A 103 -6.84 -5.96 -3.17
C VAL A 103 -7.39 -6.98 -2.16
N SER A 104 -8.58 -6.71 -1.60
CA SER A 104 -9.36 -7.69 -0.85
C SER A 104 -10.36 -8.35 -1.79
N GLN A 105 -10.11 -9.59 -2.18
CA GLN A 105 -10.93 -10.31 -3.17
C GLN A 105 -11.51 -11.59 -2.57
N GLU A 106 -12.82 -11.80 -2.71
CA GLU A 106 -13.48 -13.00 -2.21
C GLU A 106 -12.87 -14.28 -2.81
N VAL A 107 -12.55 -15.25 -1.95
CA VAL A 107 -12.05 -16.58 -2.32
C VAL A 107 -12.99 -17.63 -1.73
N GLN A 108 -13.75 -18.32 -2.58
CA GLN A 108 -14.74 -19.31 -2.12
C GLN A 108 -14.19 -20.73 -2.06
N ARG A 109 -13.27 -21.09 -2.96
CA ARG A 109 -12.74 -22.45 -3.09
C ARG A 109 -11.23 -22.47 -2.92
N ALA A 110 -10.72 -23.56 -2.36
CA ALA A 110 -9.28 -23.76 -2.20
C ALA A 110 -8.51 -23.71 -3.53
N THR A 111 -9.14 -24.12 -4.64
CA THR A 111 -8.57 -24.07 -5.99
C THR A 111 -8.36 -22.64 -6.50
N ASP A 112 -8.98 -21.65 -5.87
CA ASP A 112 -8.95 -20.26 -6.31
C ASP A 112 -7.93 -19.44 -5.51
N ILE A 113 -7.27 -20.05 -4.50
CA ILE A 113 -6.31 -19.39 -3.62
C ILE A 113 -5.11 -18.86 -4.42
N ASP A 114 -4.54 -19.65 -5.32
CA ASP A 114 -3.36 -19.24 -6.09
C ASP A 114 -3.62 -17.97 -6.93
N ARG A 115 -4.89 -17.67 -7.26
CA ARG A 115 -5.26 -16.48 -8.02
C ARG A 115 -5.05 -15.18 -7.23
N VAL A 116 -5.20 -15.20 -5.91
CA VAL A 116 -5.04 -13.99 -5.08
C VAL A 116 -3.58 -13.72 -4.69
N PHE A 117 -2.67 -14.67 -4.96
CA PHE A 117 -1.23 -14.46 -4.84
C PHE A 117 -0.67 -13.79 -6.10
N ASP A 118 -1.08 -12.55 -6.34
CA ASP A 118 -0.78 -11.82 -7.56
C ASP A 118 -0.16 -10.44 -7.28
N TRP A 119 0.26 -9.72 -8.33
CA TRP A 119 0.91 -8.43 -8.13
C TRP A 119 0.01 -7.35 -7.53
N ILE A 120 -1.32 -7.49 -7.57
CA ILE A 120 -2.21 -6.60 -6.83
C ILE A 120 -2.02 -6.81 -5.32
N ALA A 121 -2.09 -8.04 -4.81
CA ALA A 121 -1.90 -8.32 -3.38
C ALA A 121 -0.53 -7.84 -2.85
N TYR A 122 0.54 -8.05 -3.62
CA TYR A 122 1.89 -7.66 -3.22
C TYR A 122 2.12 -6.16 -3.39
N LYS A 123 2.03 -5.64 -4.63
CA LYS A 123 2.46 -4.26 -4.94
C LYS A 123 1.42 -3.23 -4.61
N LYS A 124 0.13 -3.46 -4.90
CA LYS A 124 -0.94 -2.52 -4.54
C LYS A 124 -1.10 -2.52 -3.02
N GLY A 125 -1.08 -3.71 -2.39
CA GLY A 125 -1.03 -3.85 -0.94
C GLY A 125 0.08 -3.01 -0.31
N ALA A 126 1.34 -3.20 -0.75
CA ALA A 126 2.48 -2.41 -0.27
C ALA A 126 2.33 -0.90 -0.51
N ALA A 127 1.84 -0.49 -1.69
CA ALA A 127 1.65 0.92 -2.02
C ALA A 127 0.59 1.58 -1.12
N LEU A 128 -0.51 0.89 -0.83
CA LEU A 128 -1.56 1.35 0.09
C LEU A 128 -1.05 1.44 1.53
N ILE A 129 -0.27 0.46 1.98
CA ILE A 129 0.37 0.47 3.30
C ILE A 129 1.33 1.66 3.41
N ARG A 130 2.16 1.91 2.40
CA ARG A 130 3.05 3.06 2.35
C ARG A 130 2.29 4.39 2.36
N MET A 131 1.18 4.49 1.61
CA MET A 131 0.32 5.67 1.62
C MET A 131 -0.24 5.93 3.03
N LEU A 132 -0.73 4.88 3.69
CA LEU A 132 -1.29 4.96 5.03
C LEU A 132 -0.24 5.33 6.09
N ALA A 133 0.96 4.75 6.01
CA ALA A 133 2.08 5.09 6.87
C ALA A 133 2.48 6.57 6.78
N ASN A 134 2.48 7.12 5.56
CA ASN A 134 2.73 8.55 5.33
C ASN A 134 1.56 9.43 5.81
N PHE A 135 0.31 9.01 5.60
CA PHE A 135 -0.87 9.75 6.05
C PHE A 135 -0.95 9.87 7.57
N MET A 136 -0.71 8.76 8.29
CA MET A 136 -0.74 8.74 9.75
C MET A 136 0.49 9.42 10.36
N GLY A 137 1.63 9.31 9.66
CA GLY A 137 2.97 9.56 10.18
C GLY A 137 3.55 8.28 10.78
N HIS A 138 4.82 8.00 10.47
CA HIS A 138 5.48 6.73 10.79
C HIS A 138 5.40 6.32 12.27
N SER A 139 5.49 7.26 13.21
CA SER A 139 5.42 6.95 14.65
C SER A 139 4.05 6.45 15.09
N VAL A 140 2.97 7.07 14.58
CA VAL A 140 1.59 6.68 14.89
C VAL A 140 1.24 5.37 14.19
N PHE A 141 1.68 5.22 12.94
CA PHE A 141 1.54 3.97 12.19
C PHE A 141 2.22 2.80 12.91
N GLN A 142 3.48 2.96 13.34
CA GLN A 142 4.20 1.95 14.09
C GLN A 142 3.51 1.60 15.41
N MET A 143 2.99 2.59 16.14
CA MET A 143 2.23 2.36 17.37
C MET A 143 0.99 1.49 17.11
N GLY A 144 0.23 1.80 16.05
CA GLY A 144 -0.95 1.00 15.69
C GLY A 144 -0.59 -0.42 15.23
N LEU A 145 0.52 -0.61 14.51
CA LEU A 145 1.00 -1.96 14.17
C LEU A 145 1.46 -2.75 15.40
N GLN A 146 2.09 -2.10 16.37
CA GLN A 146 2.47 -2.75 17.63
C GLN A 146 1.23 -3.20 18.41
N ASP A 147 0.19 -2.36 18.46
CA ASP A 147 -1.08 -2.72 19.06
C ASP A 147 -1.72 -3.91 18.31
N TYR A 148 -1.78 -3.85 16.97
CA TYR A 148 -2.28 -4.94 16.11
C TYR A 148 -1.58 -6.27 16.39
N LEU A 149 -0.25 -6.30 16.31
CA LEU A 149 0.53 -7.52 16.55
C LEU A 149 0.35 -8.02 17.98
N THR A 150 0.26 -7.12 18.97
CA THR A 150 0.11 -7.51 20.38
C THR A 150 -1.26 -8.09 20.69
N ILE A 151 -2.32 -7.52 20.11
CA ILE A 151 -3.70 -7.95 20.31
C ILE A 151 -3.96 -9.29 19.62
N HIS A 152 -3.44 -9.48 18.40
CA HIS A 152 -3.77 -10.63 17.55
C HIS A 152 -2.69 -11.72 17.51
N LYS A 153 -1.60 -11.60 18.28
CA LYS A 153 -0.51 -12.60 18.31
C LYS A 153 -1.03 -14.02 18.55
N TYR A 154 -0.43 -14.98 17.83
CA TYR A 154 -0.78 -16.40 17.84
C TYR A 154 -2.21 -16.69 17.41
N GLY A 155 -2.79 -15.82 16.59
CA GLY A 155 -4.15 -15.92 16.12
C GLY A 155 -4.34 -15.32 14.73
N ASN A 156 -5.60 -15.15 14.38
CA ASN A 156 -5.99 -14.59 13.11
C ASN A 156 -6.52 -13.17 13.25
N ALA A 157 -6.36 -12.38 12.19
CA ALA A 157 -6.94 -11.05 12.08
C ALA A 157 -7.48 -10.80 10.66
N ALA A 158 -8.60 -10.10 10.58
CA ALA A 158 -9.18 -9.62 9.33
C ALA A 158 -8.74 -8.18 9.05
N ARG A 159 -8.99 -7.68 7.83
CA ARG A 159 -8.70 -6.28 7.47
C ARG A 159 -9.25 -5.26 8.48
N ASN A 160 -10.47 -5.48 8.97
CA ASN A 160 -11.10 -4.54 9.92
C ASN A 160 -10.39 -4.49 11.28
N ASP A 161 -9.74 -5.57 11.71
CA ASP A 161 -8.94 -5.59 12.93
C ASP A 161 -7.72 -4.66 12.82
N LEU A 162 -7.07 -4.66 11.65
CA LEU A 162 -6.01 -3.70 11.34
C LEU A 162 -6.54 -2.26 11.34
N TRP A 163 -7.68 -2.01 10.68
CA TRP A 163 -8.26 -0.66 10.63
C TRP A 163 -8.64 -0.12 12.01
N ASN A 164 -9.16 -0.99 12.88
CA ASN A 164 -9.53 -0.62 14.23
C ASN A 164 -8.30 -0.18 15.03
N THR A 165 -7.21 -0.96 15.01
CA THR A 165 -5.99 -0.64 15.76
C THR A 165 -5.30 0.63 15.25
N LEU A 166 -5.27 0.85 13.93
CA LEU A 166 -4.75 2.08 13.34
C LEU A 166 -5.61 3.31 13.66
N SER A 167 -6.95 3.16 13.67
CA SER A 167 -7.86 4.23 14.08
C SER A 167 -7.68 4.59 15.56
N GLU A 168 -7.52 3.60 16.43
CA GLU A 168 -7.23 3.84 17.85
C GLU A 168 -5.87 4.52 18.08
N ALA A 169 -4.85 4.17 17.29
CA ALA A 169 -3.55 4.84 17.35
C ALA A 169 -3.65 6.34 17.00
N LEU A 170 -4.48 6.70 16.01
CA LEU A 170 -4.76 8.11 15.70
C LEU A 170 -5.49 8.82 16.84
N LYS A 171 -6.48 8.17 17.46
CA LYS A 171 -7.21 8.73 18.61
C LYS A 171 -6.26 9.03 19.77
N LYS A 172 -5.28 8.16 20.04
CA LYS A 172 -4.25 8.37 21.08
C LYS A 172 -3.43 9.65 20.88
N VAL A 173 -3.31 10.14 19.64
CA VAL A 173 -2.61 11.40 19.31
C VAL A 173 -3.57 12.56 18.98
N GLY A 174 -4.85 12.43 19.35
CA GLY A 174 -5.85 13.48 19.18
C GLY A 174 -6.36 13.66 17.73
N LYS A 175 -6.13 12.68 16.85
CA LYS A 175 -6.68 12.65 15.49
C LYS A 175 -7.86 11.69 15.43
N PHE A 176 -9.02 12.17 14.99
CA PHE A 176 -10.25 11.39 14.93
C PHE A 176 -10.61 11.07 13.48
N VAL A 177 -9.87 10.13 12.88
CA VAL A 177 -10.13 9.63 11.52
C VAL A 177 -10.47 8.14 11.62
N ASN A 178 -11.56 7.74 10.96
CA ASN A 178 -11.90 6.33 10.82
C ASN A 178 -11.11 5.74 9.64
N ILE A 179 -10.07 4.96 9.92
CA ILE A 179 -9.23 4.35 8.88
C ILE A 179 -10.03 3.38 8.03
N GLN A 180 -11.03 2.70 8.59
CA GLN A 180 -11.87 1.79 7.82
C GLN A 180 -12.62 2.55 6.72
N GLU A 181 -13.26 3.68 7.03
CA GLU A 181 -14.00 4.48 6.04
C GLU A 181 -13.10 4.96 4.88
N VAL A 182 -11.84 5.27 5.18
CA VAL A 182 -10.84 5.69 4.20
C VAL A 182 -10.37 4.49 3.37
N MET A 183 -9.89 3.44 4.03
CA MET A 183 -9.17 2.35 3.39
C MET A 183 -10.06 1.28 2.77
N ASP A 184 -11.33 1.16 3.20
CA ASP A 184 -12.30 0.32 2.48
C ASP A 184 -12.52 0.84 1.05
N GLN A 185 -12.40 2.15 0.80
CA GLN A 185 -12.47 2.68 -0.58
C GLN A 185 -11.30 2.23 -1.46
N TRP A 186 -10.13 1.99 -0.87
CA TRP A 186 -8.93 1.56 -1.58
C TRP A 186 -8.78 0.05 -1.68
N THR A 187 -9.35 -0.69 -0.73
CA THR A 187 -9.14 -2.14 -0.62
C THR A 187 -10.26 -2.97 -1.24
N LEU A 188 -11.49 -2.46 -1.23
CA LEU A 188 -12.67 -3.15 -1.75
C LEU A 188 -13.02 -2.77 -3.20
N GLN A 189 -12.23 -1.91 -3.84
CA GLN A 189 -12.46 -1.45 -5.21
C GLN A 189 -11.23 -1.71 -6.08
N MET A 190 -11.48 -2.03 -7.35
CA MET A 190 -10.43 -2.19 -8.35
C MET A 190 -9.89 -0.81 -8.77
N GLY A 191 -8.64 -0.78 -9.24
CA GLY A 191 -8.07 0.41 -9.84
C GLY A 191 -7.71 1.51 -8.84
N TYR A 192 -7.44 2.68 -9.41
CA TYR A 192 -7.00 3.87 -8.70
C TYR A 192 -7.53 5.13 -9.38
N PRO A 193 -7.60 6.28 -8.68
CA PRO A 193 -8.09 7.50 -9.28
C PRO A 193 -6.98 8.25 -10.03
N VAL A 194 -7.35 8.90 -11.14
CA VAL A 194 -6.62 10.06 -11.65
C VAL A 194 -7.19 11.32 -11.03
N ILE A 195 -6.31 12.16 -10.51
CA ILE A 195 -6.65 13.45 -9.93
C ILE A 195 -6.32 14.54 -10.94
N THR A 196 -7.33 15.32 -11.32
CA THR A 196 -7.18 16.48 -12.20
C THR A 196 -7.21 17.75 -11.36
N ILE A 197 -6.16 18.56 -11.46
CA ILE A 197 -6.02 19.82 -10.74
C ILE A 197 -6.04 20.96 -11.76
N MET A 198 -7.09 21.77 -11.74
CA MET A 198 -7.26 22.92 -12.61
C MET A 198 -7.18 24.22 -11.81
N ARG A 199 -6.34 25.15 -12.27
CA ARG A 199 -6.30 26.51 -11.72
C ARG A 199 -7.12 27.42 -12.62
N ASN A 200 -8.10 28.12 -12.06
CA ASN A 200 -8.80 29.14 -12.82
C ASN A 200 -7.96 30.44 -12.81
N GLU A 201 -7.48 30.87 -13.97
CA GLU A 201 -6.69 32.10 -14.10
C GLU A 201 -7.55 33.38 -14.10
N THR A 202 -8.87 33.26 -14.28
CA THR A 202 -9.78 34.40 -14.40
C THR A 202 -10.47 34.82 -13.10
N ALA A 203 -10.47 33.95 -12.08
CA ALA A 203 -10.97 34.24 -10.74
C ALA A 203 -9.84 33.98 -9.74
N ASP A 204 -9.43 35.02 -9.00
CA ASP A 204 -8.28 34.97 -8.11
C ASP A 204 -8.32 33.73 -7.18
N ASN A 205 -7.26 32.92 -7.27
CA ASN A 205 -6.90 31.85 -6.33
C ASN A 205 -7.85 30.65 -6.18
N ILE A 206 -8.73 30.35 -7.16
CA ILE A 206 -9.51 29.12 -7.12
C ILE A 206 -8.74 27.96 -7.79
N VAL A 207 -8.57 26.87 -7.03
CA VAL A 207 -8.08 25.56 -7.52
C VAL A 207 -9.24 24.57 -7.47
N VAL A 208 -9.56 23.98 -8.61
CA VAL A 208 -10.56 22.92 -8.73
C VAL A 208 -9.82 21.58 -8.77
N ILE A 209 -10.22 20.65 -7.90
CA ILE A 209 -9.68 19.30 -7.83
C ILE A 209 -10.84 18.34 -8.13
N SER A 210 -10.69 17.52 -9.15
CA SER A 210 -11.61 16.42 -9.46
C SER A 210 -10.87 15.10 -9.48
N GLN A 211 -11.61 14.00 -9.29
CA GLN A 211 -11.10 12.64 -9.38
C GLN A 211 -11.98 11.81 -10.29
N GLU A 212 -11.35 10.92 -11.05
CA GLU A 212 -12.01 9.95 -11.93
C GLU A 212 -11.27 8.61 -11.83
N HIS A 213 -11.99 7.50 -11.98
CA HIS A 213 -11.35 6.18 -12.01
C HIS A 213 -10.49 6.06 -13.28
N PHE A 214 -9.21 5.74 -13.13
CA PHE A 214 -8.33 5.50 -14.26
C PHE A 214 -8.49 4.09 -14.81
N ILE A 215 -8.75 3.99 -16.11
CA ILE A 215 -8.78 2.74 -16.86
C ILE A 215 -8.18 2.98 -18.25
N TYR A 216 -7.35 2.05 -18.75
CA TYR A 216 -6.71 2.19 -20.06
C TYR A 216 -7.68 2.09 -21.24
N ASP A 217 -8.62 1.15 -21.14
CA ASP A 217 -9.62 0.89 -22.15
C ASP A 217 -11.01 1.07 -21.52
N ILE A 218 -11.64 2.20 -21.85
CA ILE A 218 -12.95 2.59 -21.30
C ILE A 218 -14.09 1.75 -21.90
N ASP A 219 -13.85 1.12 -23.05
CA ASP A 219 -14.82 0.30 -23.77
C ASP A 219 -14.68 -1.20 -23.43
N ALA A 220 -13.60 -1.58 -22.75
CA ALA A 220 -13.39 -2.93 -22.27
C ALA A 220 -14.47 -3.32 -21.25
N LYS A 221 -15.14 -4.46 -21.49
CA LYS A 221 -16.11 -5.00 -20.55
C LYS A 221 -15.39 -5.38 -19.26
N THR A 222 -15.66 -4.67 -18.17
CA THR A 222 -15.28 -5.11 -16.82
C THR A 222 -15.87 -6.50 -16.58
N THR A 223 -15.05 -7.41 -16.05
CA THR A 223 -15.51 -8.77 -15.72
C THR A 223 -16.58 -8.78 -14.62
N ASP A 224 -16.68 -7.69 -13.85
CA ASP A 224 -17.72 -7.42 -12.88
C ASP A 224 -18.22 -5.96 -12.99
N PRO A 225 -19.47 -5.73 -13.46
CA PRO A 225 -20.05 -4.38 -13.57
C PRO A 225 -20.19 -3.65 -12.22
N ASP A 226 -20.29 -4.36 -11.10
CA ASP A 226 -20.46 -3.76 -9.77
C ASP A 226 -19.13 -3.29 -9.17
N LEU A 227 -18.00 -3.91 -9.57
CA LEU A 227 -16.64 -3.48 -9.21
C LEU A 227 -16.16 -2.24 -9.99
N GLY A 228 -16.80 -1.93 -11.12
CA GLY A 228 -16.60 -0.70 -11.87
C GLY A 228 -17.33 0.53 -11.29
N ASN A 229 -17.99 0.39 -10.14
CA ASN A 229 -18.71 1.50 -9.53
C ASN A 229 -17.76 2.67 -9.23
N ASN A 230 -17.99 3.79 -9.92
CA ASN A 230 -17.37 5.10 -9.75
C ASN A 230 -17.61 5.69 -8.34
N ARG A 231 -17.09 5.06 -7.28
CA ARG A 231 -17.11 5.63 -5.94
C ARG A 231 -15.81 6.38 -5.71
N TYR A 232 -15.94 7.52 -5.02
CA TYR A 232 -14.82 8.38 -4.68
C TYR A 232 -13.85 7.66 -3.77
N MET A 233 -12.56 7.83 -4.04
CA MET A 233 -11.51 7.40 -3.12
C MET A 233 -11.06 8.59 -2.27
N TYR A 234 -10.84 8.32 -0.99
CA TYR A 234 -10.23 9.30 -0.08
C TYR A 234 -8.74 9.42 -0.38
N PHE A 235 -8.27 10.60 -0.73
CA PHE A 235 -6.85 10.83 -1.01
C PHE A 235 -6.29 11.96 -0.15
N SER A 236 -4.98 11.96 0.06
CA SER A 236 -4.26 13.06 0.68
C SER A 236 -3.33 13.69 -0.35
N ILE A 237 -3.50 14.98 -0.65
CA ILE A 237 -2.65 15.71 -1.61
C ILE A 237 -1.81 16.73 -0.87
N ASN A 238 -0.52 16.80 -1.22
CA ASN A 238 0.37 17.88 -0.85
C ASN A 238 0.81 18.62 -2.13
N ILE A 239 0.36 19.86 -2.32
CA ILE A 239 0.71 20.68 -3.50
C ILE A 239 1.73 21.75 -3.10
N PRO A 240 3.03 21.59 -3.41
CA PRO A 240 4.01 22.65 -3.22
C PRO A 240 3.79 23.77 -4.24
N THR A 241 3.86 25.04 -3.81
CA THR A 241 3.75 26.22 -4.69
C THR A 241 5.09 26.92 -4.84
N LYS A 242 5.31 27.64 -5.96
CA LYS A 242 6.58 28.34 -6.24
C LYS A 242 7.00 29.35 -5.16
N SER A 243 6.05 29.88 -4.38
CA SER A 243 6.31 30.80 -3.26
C SER A 243 6.66 30.10 -1.94
N CYS A 244 6.51 28.77 -1.86
CA CYS A 244 6.86 27.95 -0.71
C CYS A 244 8.00 26.99 -1.10
N SER A 245 9.24 27.47 -1.07
CA SER A 245 10.40 26.59 -1.12
C SER A 245 10.56 25.86 0.21
N CYS A 246 10.75 24.54 0.14
CA CYS A 246 10.65 23.54 1.21
C CYS A 246 11.73 23.65 2.32
N LEU A 247 11.80 24.77 3.04
CA LEU A 247 12.73 24.95 4.17
C LEU A 247 12.09 25.47 5.47
N ALA A 248 10.76 25.69 5.51
CA ALA A 248 10.09 26.12 6.72
C ALA A 248 8.98 25.15 7.12
N ALA A 249 8.94 24.79 8.41
CA ALA A 249 7.95 23.95 9.08
C ALA A 249 6.52 24.55 9.12
N SER A 250 6.18 25.38 8.12
CA SER A 250 4.94 26.13 8.02
C SER A 250 4.43 26.19 6.58
N CYS A 251 4.64 25.13 5.78
CA CYS A 251 3.85 24.96 4.56
C CYS A 251 2.40 24.75 4.98
N GLN A 252 1.50 25.65 4.57
CA GLN A 252 0.07 25.38 4.57
C GLN A 252 -0.19 24.28 3.53
N TYR A 253 -0.18 23.04 4.00
CA TYR A 253 -0.64 21.90 3.21
C TYR A 253 -2.14 22.05 3.02
N PHE A 254 -2.60 22.11 1.77
CA PHE A 254 -4.01 21.94 1.45
C PHE A 254 -4.37 20.46 1.71
N LYS A 255 -4.74 20.14 2.95
CA LYS A 255 -5.32 18.84 3.27
C LYS A 255 -6.77 18.84 2.79
N ALA A 256 -6.96 18.48 1.52
CA ALA A 256 -8.27 18.33 0.94
C ALA A 256 -8.82 16.94 1.34
N GLU A 257 -9.48 16.83 2.49
CA GLU A 257 -10.32 15.67 2.83
C GLU A 257 -11.66 15.86 2.13
N VAL A 258 -11.73 15.60 0.83
CA VAL A 258 -12.93 15.88 0.03
C VAL A 258 -13.64 14.56 -0.31
N PRO A 259 -14.80 14.26 0.30
CA PRO A 259 -15.79 13.42 -0.34
C PRO A 259 -16.41 14.25 -1.48
N ALA A 260 -15.81 14.23 -2.66
CA ALA A 260 -16.31 15.01 -3.79
C ALA A 260 -17.48 14.25 -4.43
N LYS A 261 -18.74 14.48 -4.02
CA LYS A 261 -19.88 14.01 -4.83
C LYS A 261 -19.91 14.79 -6.15
N VAL A 262 -19.71 14.12 -7.28
CA VAL A 262 -20.15 14.58 -8.61
C VAL A 262 -21.68 14.57 -8.60
N THR A 263 -22.27 15.74 -8.79
CA THR A 263 -23.63 15.88 -9.33
C THR A 263 -23.61 15.68 -10.83
#